data_AF-A0A9E1DSC7-F1
#
_entry.id   AF-A0A9E1DSC7-F1
#
_cell.length_a   1.000
_cell.length_b   1.000
_cell.length_c   1.000
_cell.angle_alpha   90.00
_cell.angle_beta   90.00
_cell.angle_gamma   90.00
#
_symmetry.space_group_name_H-M   'P 1'
#
loop_
_entity.id
_entity.type
_entity.pdbx_description
1 polymer ?
#
loop_
_entity_poly.entity_id
_entity_poly.type
_entity_poly.pdbx_seq_one_letter_code
_entity_poly.pdbx_strand_id
1 'polypeptide(L)'
;MITQKKLLLLATLAVSTFALNGCGSGTQIVKSLEFKAEQDNGDLVAGFDAKVTLGQGSLPDAKLPIYNPNSPAQFLGYIETNPDGTLSVRVDVTTAAKVQVTDGTLLPNGREIPIVLPAGVTPIAIPVINSNSKVYLAVGSQNIMAGVAVTLIADAGSSSTDWIRILQSLPANLFYPFNLATDLKGTAGVFTGDKVGVGVFAVKTLGGASPIAPKVTLASFGGEASVNSLAAVNGNKPLPSTPEVFGVKTQYPTGSRMNRIQGALRKVRHTQLD
;
A
#
# COMPACT_ATOMS: atom_id res chain seq x y z
N MET A 1 10.73 -41.09 -31.97
CA MET A 1 10.76 -39.71 -32.50
C MET A 1 9.42 -39.05 -32.21
N ILE A 2 9.34 -38.26 -31.14
CA ILE A 2 8.16 -37.50 -30.74
C ILE A 2 8.61 -36.04 -30.59
N THR A 3 7.78 -35.15 -31.11
CA THR A 3 8.14 -33.91 -31.81
C THR A 3 8.32 -32.72 -30.86
N GLN A 4 9.54 -32.17 -30.78
CA GLN A 4 9.89 -30.90 -30.11
C GLN A 4 9.36 -29.66 -30.87
N LYS A 5 8.04 -29.50 -31.01
CA LYS A 5 7.46 -28.34 -31.74
C LYS A 5 6.35 -27.57 -31.02
N LYS A 6 6.19 -27.73 -29.70
CA LYS A 6 5.14 -27.03 -28.94
C LYS A 6 5.62 -26.24 -27.71
N LEU A 7 6.92 -25.98 -27.58
CA LEU A 7 7.48 -25.33 -26.39
C LEU A 7 8.17 -23.98 -26.68
N LEU A 8 7.59 -23.17 -27.57
CA LEU A 8 8.09 -21.83 -27.83
C LEU A 8 6.96 -20.88 -28.25
N LEU A 9 5.95 -20.74 -27.39
CA LEU A 9 4.86 -19.81 -27.66
C LEU A 9 4.18 -19.33 -26.38
N LEU A 10 4.92 -18.84 -25.38
CA LEU A 10 4.31 -18.19 -24.21
C LEU A 10 5.37 -17.42 -23.36
N ALA A 11 5.85 -16.26 -23.81
CA ALA A 11 6.56 -15.31 -22.93
C ALA A 11 6.81 -13.94 -23.61
N THR A 12 5.81 -13.39 -24.30
CA THR A 12 5.84 -11.97 -24.66
C THR A 12 4.61 -11.33 -24.01
N LEU A 13 4.67 -11.23 -22.67
CA LEU A 13 3.71 -10.45 -21.92
C LEU A 13 3.97 -8.99 -22.29
N ALA A 14 3.10 -8.44 -23.14
CA ALA A 14 3.16 -7.05 -23.54
C ALA A 14 3.09 -6.19 -22.27
N VAL A 15 4.21 -5.55 -21.94
CA VAL A 15 4.30 -4.48 -20.95
C VAL A 15 3.50 -3.32 -21.52
N SER A 16 2.20 -3.32 -21.26
CA SER A 16 1.31 -2.23 -21.62
C SER A 16 1.57 -1.07 -20.67
N THR A 17 2.57 -0.24 -20.99
CA THR A 17 2.84 1.01 -20.28
C THR A 17 1.69 1.98 -20.52
N PHE A 18 0.66 1.90 -19.68
CA PHE A 18 -0.43 2.88 -19.64
C PHE A 18 0.06 4.11 -18.88
N ALA A 19 0.68 5.06 -19.58
CA ALA A 19 0.96 6.39 -19.05
C ALA A 19 -0.36 7.19 -18.96
N LEU A 20 -1.07 7.02 -17.84
CA LEU A 20 -2.34 7.70 -17.57
C LEU A 20 -2.07 9.10 -17.00
N ASN A 21 -2.06 10.11 -17.87
CA ASN A 21 -2.10 11.51 -17.46
C ASN A 21 -3.56 11.87 -17.09
N GLY A 22 -3.92 11.68 -15.82
CA GLY A 22 -5.21 12.15 -15.31
C GLY A 22 -5.26 13.68 -15.35
N CYS A 23 -6.15 14.27 -16.15
CA CYS A 23 -6.34 15.72 -16.23
C CYS A 23 -7.44 16.17 -15.26
N GLY A 24 -7.04 16.67 -14.10
CA GLY A 24 -7.89 17.43 -13.18
C GLY A 24 -6.99 18.43 -12.48
N SER A 25 -7.31 19.72 -12.57
CA SER A 25 -6.43 20.86 -12.24
C SER A 25 -6.04 21.03 -10.76
N GLY A 26 -6.27 20.02 -9.93
CA GLY A 26 -5.68 19.93 -8.59
C GLY A 26 -4.23 19.47 -8.66
N THR A 27 -3.40 19.87 -7.70
CA THR A 27 -2.05 19.32 -7.52
C THR A 27 -2.15 17.83 -7.20
N GLN A 28 -2.05 16.99 -8.23
CA GLN A 28 -2.04 15.55 -8.08
C GLN A 28 -0.79 15.11 -7.34
N ILE A 29 -0.98 14.51 -6.16
CA ILE A 29 0.11 13.94 -5.36
C ILE A 29 0.69 12.72 -6.07
N VAL A 30 -0.13 11.91 -6.74
CA VAL A 30 0.31 10.78 -7.57
C VAL A 30 0.11 11.14 -9.03
N LYS A 31 1.20 11.32 -9.77
CA LYS A 31 1.19 11.68 -11.21
C LYS A 31 0.95 10.48 -12.10
N SER A 32 1.53 9.33 -11.76
CA SER A 32 1.35 8.08 -12.49
C SER A 32 1.45 6.90 -11.54
N LEU A 33 0.78 5.81 -11.91
CA LEU A 33 0.84 4.52 -11.23
C LEU A 33 0.81 3.43 -12.29
N GLU A 34 1.88 2.65 -12.37
CA GLU A 34 2.02 1.54 -13.31
C GLU A 34 2.05 0.23 -12.52
N PHE A 35 1.12 -0.69 -12.79
CA PHE A 35 1.15 -2.03 -12.21
C PHE A 35 1.98 -2.96 -13.09
N LYS A 36 2.85 -3.72 -12.46
CA LYS A 36 3.68 -4.74 -13.09
C LYS A 36 3.31 -6.08 -12.49
N ALA A 37 3.03 -7.05 -13.34
CA ALA A 37 2.86 -8.44 -12.95
C ALA A 37 3.60 -9.29 -13.98
N GLU A 38 4.57 -10.06 -13.53
CA GLU A 38 5.40 -10.91 -14.37
C GLU A 38 5.59 -12.27 -13.68
N GLN A 39 6.00 -13.25 -14.47
CA GLN A 39 6.39 -14.55 -13.94
C GLN A 39 7.91 -14.62 -13.95
N ASP A 40 8.51 -14.79 -12.77
CA ASP A 40 9.96 -14.94 -12.61
C ASP A 40 10.24 -16.31 -11.99
N ASN A 41 10.99 -17.17 -12.70
CA ASN A 41 11.28 -18.54 -12.30
C ASN A 41 10.05 -19.40 -11.91
N GLY A 42 8.88 -19.10 -12.48
CA GLY A 42 7.64 -19.79 -12.20
C GLY A 42 6.79 -19.14 -11.10
N ASP A 43 7.37 -18.23 -10.32
CA ASP A 43 6.68 -17.46 -9.29
C ASP A 43 6.03 -16.20 -9.86
N LEU A 44 4.90 -15.80 -9.29
CA LEU A 44 4.20 -14.58 -9.68
C LEU A 44 4.81 -13.41 -8.91
N VAL A 45 5.51 -12.54 -9.62
CA VAL A 45 6.03 -11.29 -9.08
C VAL A 45 5.10 -10.16 -9.48
N ALA A 46 4.54 -9.48 -8.49
CA ALA A 46 3.71 -8.30 -8.70
C ALA A 46 4.36 -7.07 -8.08
N GLY A 47 4.07 -5.93 -8.66
CA GLY A 47 4.62 -4.67 -8.22
C GLY A 47 3.88 -3.49 -8.78
N PHE A 48 4.27 -2.31 -8.33
CA PHE A 48 3.85 -1.08 -8.98
C PHE A 48 4.95 -0.02 -8.88
N ASP A 49 4.96 0.86 -9.87
CA ASP A 49 5.76 2.07 -9.86
C ASP A 49 4.81 3.27 -9.77
N ALA A 50 4.92 4.03 -8.69
CA ALA A 50 4.17 5.25 -8.45
C ALA A 50 5.08 6.46 -8.59
N LYS A 51 4.68 7.46 -9.37
CA LYS A 51 5.35 8.77 -9.40
C LYS A 51 4.63 9.72 -8.46
N VAL A 52 5.25 10.07 -7.34
CA VAL A 52 4.68 10.92 -6.30
C VAL A 52 5.32 12.32 -6.36
N THR A 53 4.52 13.37 -6.22
CA THR A 53 4.97 14.77 -6.10
C THR A 53 4.61 15.29 -4.71
N LEU A 54 5.62 15.58 -3.88
CA LEU A 54 5.47 16.04 -2.50
C LEU A 54 5.60 17.58 -2.37
N GLY A 55 5.19 18.32 -3.41
CA GLY A 55 5.37 19.78 -3.44
C GLY A 55 6.85 20.17 -3.52
N GLN A 56 7.38 20.78 -2.46
CA GLN A 56 8.82 21.12 -2.35
C GLN A 56 9.68 20.00 -1.74
N GLY A 57 9.08 18.92 -1.24
CA GLY A 57 9.81 17.78 -0.69
C GLY A 57 10.20 16.74 -1.75
N SER A 58 11.26 15.97 -1.47
CA SER A 58 11.65 14.77 -2.21
C SER A 58 11.51 13.52 -1.34
N LEU A 59 11.35 12.36 -1.98
CA LEU A 59 11.53 11.08 -1.29
C LEU A 59 13.03 10.84 -1.08
N PRO A 60 13.45 10.19 0.03
CA PRO A 60 14.84 9.75 0.17
C PRO A 60 15.15 8.67 -0.87
N ASP A 61 16.42 8.58 -1.28
CA ASP A 61 16.92 7.42 -2.01
C ASP A 61 17.07 6.25 -1.03
N ALA A 62 16.23 5.23 -1.17
CA ALA A 62 16.25 4.09 -0.25
C ALA A 62 15.72 2.83 -0.94
N LYS A 63 16.39 1.70 -0.68
CA LYS A 63 15.94 0.37 -1.09
C LYS A 63 15.78 -0.52 0.14
N LEU A 64 14.53 -0.81 0.48
CA LEU A 64 14.15 -1.58 1.66
C LEU A 64 13.76 -3.00 1.22
N PRO A 65 14.52 -4.04 1.62
CA PRO A 65 14.14 -5.41 1.32
C PRO A 65 12.92 -5.84 2.16
N ILE A 66 12.06 -6.64 1.56
CA ILE A 66 10.92 -7.29 2.19
C ILE A 66 11.31 -8.74 2.39
N TYR A 67 11.26 -9.21 3.63
CA TYR A 67 11.59 -10.59 4.00
C TYR A 67 10.40 -11.24 4.70
N ASN A 68 10.39 -12.57 4.73
CA ASN A 68 9.41 -13.31 5.52
C ASN A 68 9.68 -13.09 7.02
N PRO A 69 8.73 -12.54 7.81
CA PRO A 69 8.90 -12.32 9.24
C PRO A 69 9.13 -13.62 10.03
N ASN A 70 8.66 -14.76 9.51
CA ASN A 70 8.85 -16.08 10.13
C ASN A 70 10.14 -16.78 9.65
N SER A 71 10.73 -16.30 8.55
CA SER A 71 11.97 -16.84 7.98
C SER A 71 12.79 -15.70 7.35
N PRO A 72 13.56 -14.93 8.14
CA PRO A 72 14.25 -13.73 7.65
C PRO A 72 15.25 -13.98 6.52
N ALA A 73 15.69 -15.22 6.33
CA ALA A 73 16.54 -15.62 5.19
C ALA A 73 15.78 -15.67 3.86
N GLN A 74 14.44 -15.71 3.89
CA GLN A 74 13.61 -15.75 2.70
C GLN A 74 13.24 -14.34 2.24
N PHE A 75 13.84 -13.94 1.12
CA PHE A 75 13.55 -12.69 0.43
C PHE A 75 12.19 -12.76 -0.28
N LEU A 76 11.37 -11.73 -0.12
CA LEU A 76 10.04 -11.62 -0.74
C LEU A 76 9.97 -10.50 -1.77
N GLY A 77 10.93 -9.58 -1.81
CA GLY A 77 10.89 -8.44 -2.71
C GLY A 77 11.49 -7.18 -2.08
N TYR A 78 11.12 -6.01 -2.59
CA TYR A 78 11.63 -4.74 -2.09
C TYR A 78 10.67 -3.57 -2.30
N ILE A 79 10.87 -2.53 -1.50
CA ILE A 79 10.35 -1.17 -1.71
C ILE A 79 11.55 -0.30 -2.06
N GLU A 80 11.44 0.48 -3.11
CA GLU A 80 12.49 1.38 -3.58
C GLU A 80 11.90 2.78 -3.75
N THR A 81 12.53 3.77 -3.14
CA THR A 81 12.18 5.19 -3.31
C THR A 81 13.34 5.92 -3.93
N ASN A 82 13.05 6.85 -4.84
CA ASN A 82 14.05 7.63 -5.55
C ASN A 82 13.82 9.14 -5.30
N PRO A 83 14.88 9.97 -5.32
CA PRO A 83 14.78 11.43 -5.13
C PRO A 83 13.87 12.14 -6.13
N ASP A 84 13.66 11.53 -7.29
CA ASP A 84 12.76 12.02 -8.33
C ASP A 84 11.26 11.81 -8.01
N GLY A 85 10.94 11.26 -6.84
CA GLY A 85 9.58 10.96 -6.39
C GLY A 85 9.05 9.61 -6.85
N THR A 86 9.87 8.75 -7.46
CA THR A 86 9.46 7.39 -7.85
C THR A 86 9.46 6.48 -6.62
N LEU A 87 8.34 5.79 -6.40
CA LEU A 87 8.13 4.75 -5.41
C LEU A 87 7.81 3.44 -6.13
N SER A 88 8.72 2.49 -6.06
CA SER A 88 8.63 1.18 -6.69
C SER A 88 8.45 0.11 -5.63
N VAL A 89 7.49 -0.78 -5.83
CA VAL A 89 7.27 -1.94 -4.97
C VAL A 89 7.31 -3.17 -5.86
N ARG A 90 8.07 -4.20 -5.46
CA ARG A 90 8.05 -5.52 -6.08
C ARG A 90 7.96 -6.58 -5.01
N VAL A 91 7.08 -7.55 -5.19
CA VAL A 91 6.83 -8.63 -4.26
C VAL A 91 6.60 -9.92 -5.04
N ASP A 92 7.28 -10.99 -4.65
CA ASP A 92 6.91 -12.35 -4.99
C ASP A 92 5.62 -12.71 -4.25
N VAL A 93 4.51 -12.63 -4.96
CA VAL A 93 3.17 -12.88 -4.43
C VAL A 93 2.98 -14.36 -4.09
N THR A 94 3.57 -15.26 -4.88
CA THR A 94 3.46 -16.71 -4.67
C THR A 94 4.07 -17.10 -3.32
N THR A 95 5.22 -16.53 -2.99
CA THR A 95 5.88 -16.77 -1.71
C THR A 95 5.23 -15.98 -0.58
N ALA A 96 4.92 -14.69 -0.81
CA ALA A 96 4.30 -13.83 0.20
C ALA A 96 2.94 -14.35 0.68
N ALA A 97 2.15 -15.00 -0.19
CA ALA A 97 0.86 -15.58 0.17
C ALA A 97 0.95 -16.74 1.17
N LYS A 98 2.14 -17.35 1.34
CA LYS A 98 2.38 -18.46 2.28
C LYS A 98 2.84 -18.00 3.66
N VAL A 99 3.12 -16.71 3.82
CA VAL A 99 3.64 -16.11 5.05
C VAL A 99 2.49 -15.93 6.05
N GLN A 100 2.72 -16.17 7.34
CA GLN A 100 1.77 -15.71 8.36
C GLN A 100 1.74 -14.18 8.36
N VAL A 101 0.61 -13.65 7.92
CA VAL A 101 0.37 -12.23 7.71
C VAL A 101 -0.16 -11.61 8.98
N THR A 102 0.17 -10.33 9.17
CA THR A 102 -0.50 -9.51 10.19
C THR A 102 -1.79 -8.94 9.63
N ASP A 103 -2.69 -8.50 10.52
CA ASP A 103 -3.89 -7.77 10.13
C ASP A 103 -3.54 -6.62 9.17
N GLY A 104 -4.01 -6.76 7.92
CA GLY A 104 -3.79 -5.79 6.85
C GLY A 104 -4.79 -4.66 6.84
N THR A 105 -5.73 -4.60 7.78
CA THR A 105 -6.70 -3.52 7.87
C THR A 105 -6.10 -2.26 8.49
N LEU A 106 -4.97 -2.36 9.19
CA LEU A 106 -4.36 -1.26 9.94
C LEU A 106 -3.03 -0.75 9.34
N LEU A 107 -2.95 0.57 9.21
CA LEU A 107 -1.73 1.35 9.03
C LEU A 107 -0.72 1.11 10.15
N PRO A 108 0.56 1.47 9.94
CA PRO A 108 1.58 1.35 10.99
C PRO A 108 1.19 2.04 12.30
N ASN A 109 0.51 3.19 12.22
CA ASN A 109 0.01 3.97 13.36
C ASN A 109 -1.27 3.40 14.01
N GLY A 110 -1.70 2.19 13.65
CA GLY A 110 -2.83 1.49 14.25
C GLY A 110 -4.21 1.95 13.76
N ARG A 111 -4.29 2.84 12.76
CA ARG A 111 -5.55 3.29 12.17
C ARG A 111 -5.92 2.50 10.92
N GLU A 112 -7.19 2.45 10.56
CA GLU A 112 -7.66 1.79 9.34
C GLU A 112 -6.96 2.34 8.08
N ILE A 113 -6.66 1.45 7.12
CA ILE A 113 -6.23 1.87 5.78
C ILE A 113 -7.37 2.69 5.13
N PRO A 114 -7.06 3.81 4.45
CA PRO A 114 -8.07 4.77 4.00
C PRO A 114 -8.69 4.39 2.65
N ILE A 115 -8.90 3.09 2.42
CA ILE A 115 -9.47 2.55 1.20
C ILE A 115 -10.59 1.56 1.54
N VAL A 116 -11.75 1.75 0.94
CA VAL A 116 -12.85 0.78 1.02
C VAL A 116 -12.57 -0.34 0.03
N LEU A 117 -12.57 -1.56 0.54
CA LEU A 117 -12.39 -2.76 -0.25
C LEU A 117 -13.76 -3.36 -0.59
N PRO A 118 -13.90 -4.03 -1.74
CA PRO A 118 -15.09 -4.81 -2.06
C PRO A 118 -15.40 -5.85 -0.97
N ALA A 119 -16.69 -6.18 -0.82
CA ALA A 119 -17.13 -7.21 0.11
C ALA A 119 -16.37 -8.54 -0.12
N GLY A 120 -15.95 -9.19 0.96
CA GLY A 120 -15.20 -10.45 0.93
C GLY A 120 -13.72 -10.31 0.58
N VAL A 121 -13.20 -9.08 0.38
CA VAL A 121 -11.77 -8.83 0.18
C VAL A 121 -11.13 -8.38 1.49
N THR A 122 -10.29 -9.22 2.09
CA THR A 122 -9.55 -8.89 3.30
C THR A 122 -8.09 -8.60 2.95
N PRO A 123 -7.56 -7.42 3.30
CA PRO A 123 -6.16 -7.10 3.06
C PRO A 123 -5.28 -7.81 4.08
N ILE A 124 -4.09 -8.20 3.63
CA ILE A 124 -3.02 -8.75 4.44
C ILE A 124 -1.86 -7.74 4.49
N ALA A 125 -1.18 -7.64 5.63
CA ALA A 125 0.01 -6.80 5.77
C ALA A 125 1.27 -7.64 5.99
N ILE A 126 2.27 -7.35 5.17
CA ILE A 126 3.62 -7.90 5.24
C ILE A 126 4.50 -6.81 5.89
N PRO A 127 5.01 -7.03 7.11
CA PRO A 127 5.92 -6.07 7.74
C PRO A 127 7.26 -6.04 7.00
N VAL A 128 7.85 -4.85 6.88
CA VAL A 128 9.20 -4.67 6.35
C VAL A 128 10.18 -4.80 7.51
N ILE A 129 11.16 -5.72 7.41
CA ILE A 129 12.13 -5.96 8.49
C ILE A 129 12.92 -4.68 8.81
N ASN A 130 13.20 -4.48 10.11
CA ASN A 130 13.90 -3.30 10.63
C ASN A 130 13.20 -1.97 10.35
N SER A 131 11.91 -2.01 10.02
CA SER A 131 11.08 -0.83 9.80
C SER A 131 9.70 -1.03 10.42
N ASN A 132 9.01 0.07 10.66
CA ASN A 132 7.58 0.05 10.95
C ASN A 132 6.72 0.04 9.67
N SER A 133 7.35 0.03 8.50
CA SER A 133 6.69 0.03 7.21
C SER A 133 5.99 -1.30 6.93
N LYS A 134 4.95 -1.24 6.11
CA LYS A 134 4.13 -2.40 5.73
C LYS A 134 3.81 -2.37 4.25
N VAL A 135 3.82 -3.54 3.63
CA VAL A 135 3.23 -3.76 2.29
C VAL A 135 1.89 -4.44 2.47
N TYR A 136 0.90 -3.97 1.73
CA TYR A 136 -0.48 -4.40 1.80
C TYR A 136 -0.86 -5.07 0.49
N LEU A 137 -1.49 -6.22 0.58
CA LEU A 137 -2.00 -6.95 -0.57
C LEU A 137 -3.40 -7.45 -0.25
N ALA A 138 -4.29 -7.45 -1.23
CA ALA A 138 -5.54 -8.16 -1.16
C ALA A 138 -5.91 -8.67 -2.57
N VAL A 139 -6.50 -9.84 -2.66
CA VAL A 139 -6.94 -10.44 -3.93
C VAL A 139 -8.35 -10.99 -3.72
N GLY A 140 -9.32 -10.35 -4.36
CA GLY A 140 -10.67 -10.86 -4.51
C GLY A 140 -10.86 -11.61 -5.82
N SER A 141 -12.09 -12.05 -6.08
CA SER A 141 -12.47 -12.68 -7.36
C SER A 141 -12.40 -11.73 -8.55
N GLN A 142 -12.62 -10.43 -8.32
CA GLN A 142 -12.68 -9.40 -9.37
C GLN A 142 -11.78 -8.20 -9.09
N ASN A 143 -11.01 -8.20 -8.00
CA ASN A 143 -10.24 -7.04 -7.62
C ASN A 143 -8.89 -7.46 -7.03
N ILE A 144 -7.85 -6.72 -7.33
CA ILE A 144 -6.54 -6.84 -6.67
C ILE A 144 -6.25 -5.50 -6.01
N MET A 145 -5.88 -5.52 -4.75
CA MET A 145 -5.39 -4.38 -4.01
C MET A 145 -3.90 -4.55 -3.74
N ALA A 146 -3.15 -3.47 -3.96
CA ALA A 146 -1.79 -3.35 -3.51
C ALA A 146 -1.62 -1.99 -2.82
N GLY A 147 -0.79 -1.95 -1.81
CA GLY A 147 -0.41 -0.70 -1.18
C GLY A 147 0.84 -0.82 -0.36
N VAL A 148 1.36 0.33 0.04
CA VAL A 148 2.54 0.43 0.90
C VAL A 148 2.33 1.58 1.87
N ALA A 149 2.74 1.37 3.11
CA ALA A 149 2.86 2.42 4.11
C ALA A 149 4.32 2.48 4.56
N VAL A 150 5.02 3.53 4.16
CA VAL A 150 6.42 3.77 4.50
C VAL A 150 6.48 4.67 5.71
N THR A 151 7.02 4.18 6.82
CA THR A 151 7.26 4.99 8.02
C THR A 151 8.51 5.84 7.83
N LEU A 152 8.39 7.13 8.11
CA LEU A 152 9.52 8.06 8.14
C LEU A 152 10.10 8.04 9.55
N ILE A 153 11.40 7.77 9.64
CA ILE A 153 12.13 7.79 10.92
C ILE A 153 12.74 9.18 11.06
N ALA A 154 12.46 9.84 12.19
CA ALA A 154 13.23 11.01 12.59
C ALA A 154 14.63 10.53 12.98
N ASP A 155 15.65 10.92 12.22
CA ASP A 155 17.03 10.79 12.68
C ASP A 155 17.18 11.63 13.97
N ALA A 156 17.42 10.94 15.09
CA ALA A 156 17.48 11.54 16.41
C ALA A 156 18.57 12.62 16.54
N GLY A 157 19.54 12.66 15.62
CA GLY A 157 20.64 13.63 15.61
C GLY A 157 20.41 14.88 14.76
N SER A 158 19.37 14.94 13.92
CA SER A 158 19.15 16.08 13.01
C SER A 158 18.10 17.04 13.55
N SER A 159 18.48 18.31 13.71
CA SER A 159 17.58 19.44 13.99
C SER A 159 16.52 19.65 12.88
N SER A 160 16.68 19.03 11.70
CA SER A 160 15.69 19.05 10.63
C SER A 160 14.49 18.12 10.85
N THR A 161 14.43 17.39 11.97
CA THR A 161 13.34 16.41 12.25
C THR A 161 12.23 16.93 13.17
N ASP A 162 12.29 18.20 13.58
CA ASP A 162 11.29 18.82 14.46
C ASP A 162 9.87 18.74 13.88
N TRP A 163 9.72 18.82 12.56
CA TRP A 163 8.43 18.66 11.90
C TRP A 163 7.84 17.26 12.10
N ILE A 164 8.68 16.20 12.14
CA ILE A 164 8.21 14.83 12.41
C ILE A 164 7.66 14.73 13.83
N ARG A 165 8.33 15.34 14.81
CA ARG A 165 7.86 15.38 16.21
C ARG A 165 6.53 16.09 16.34
N ILE A 166 6.35 17.21 15.62
CA ILE A 166 5.06 17.91 15.56
C ILE A 166 4.00 16.99 14.98
N LEU A 167 4.27 16.31 13.85
CA LEU A 167 3.32 15.37 13.25
C LEU A 167 3.02 14.17 14.16
N GLN A 168 4.00 13.69 14.94
CA GLN A 168 3.76 12.62 15.92
C GLN A 168 2.74 13.01 16.98
N SER A 169 2.71 14.29 17.39
CA SER A 169 1.74 14.80 18.35
C SER A 169 0.32 14.98 17.79
N LEU A 170 0.18 14.90 16.45
CA LEU A 170 -1.07 15.14 15.75
C LEU A 170 -1.55 13.83 15.13
N PRO A 171 -2.41 13.04 15.79
CA PRO A 171 -2.85 11.77 15.20
C PRO A 171 -3.92 12.02 14.12
N ALA A 172 -3.49 12.16 12.88
CA ALA A 172 -4.31 12.44 11.72
C ALA A 172 -3.87 11.58 10.53
N ASN A 173 -4.84 11.13 9.73
CA ASN A 173 -4.56 10.49 8.44
C ASN A 173 -5.13 11.40 7.37
N LEU A 174 -4.26 11.96 6.53
CA LEU A 174 -4.65 12.83 5.43
C LEU A 174 -4.35 12.12 4.13
N PHE A 175 -5.40 11.59 3.52
CA PHE A 175 -5.34 10.77 2.34
C PHE A 175 -6.27 11.31 1.27
N TYR A 176 -5.76 11.42 0.06
CA TYR A 176 -6.45 11.97 -1.08
C TYR A 176 -6.77 10.85 -2.07
N PRO A 177 -8.07 10.66 -2.41
CA PRO A 177 -8.43 9.72 -3.45
C PRO A 177 -7.80 10.12 -4.77
N PHE A 178 -7.47 9.12 -5.58
CA PHE A 178 -7.20 9.28 -6.99
C PHE A 178 -7.98 8.25 -7.79
N ASN A 179 -8.30 8.63 -9.03
CA ASN A 179 -8.96 7.78 -10.00
C ASN A 179 -8.19 7.94 -11.32
N LEU A 180 -7.31 6.98 -11.62
CA LEU A 180 -6.40 7.06 -12.77
C LEU A 180 -7.00 6.39 -14.01
N ALA A 181 -7.85 5.38 -13.84
CA ALA A 181 -8.59 4.71 -14.90
C ALA A 181 -9.93 4.17 -14.38
N THR A 182 -10.83 3.79 -15.28
CA THR A 182 -12.15 3.24 -14.93
C THR A 182 -12.07 2.03 -13.99
N ASP A 183 -11.01 1.24 -14.12
CA ASP A 183 -10.70 0.05 -13.33
C ASP A 183 -9.63 0.27 -12.26
N LEU A 184 -9.07 1.48 -12.10
CA LEU A 184 -7.97 1.75 -11.17
C LEU A 184 -8.26 2.96 -10.28
N LYS A 185 -8.56 2.66 -9.02
CA LYS A 185 -8.88 3.64 -7.98
C LYS A 185 -7.93 3.48 -6.81
N GLY A 186 -7.67 4.54 -6.09
CA GLY A 186 -6.79 4.46 -4.94
C GLY A 186 -6.80 5.70 -4.07
N THR A 187 -5.86 5.73 -3.15
CA THR A 187 -5.65 6.85 -2.24
C THR A 187 -4.18 6.95 -1.89
N ALA A 188 -3.68 8.17 -1.75
CA ALA A 188 -2.32 8.43 -1.32
C ALA A 188 -2.29 9.59 -0.33
N GLY A 189 -1.35 9.56 0.59
CA GLY A 189 -1.27 10.61 1.59
C GLY A 189 -0.30 10.32 2.72
N VAL A 190 -0.54 11.01 3.83
CA VAL A 190 0.29 10.93 5.03
C VAL A 190 -0.52 10.36 6.20
N PHE A 191 0.14 9.53 7.00
CA PHE A 191 -0.38 9.08 8.29
C PHE A 191 0.52 9.60 9.40
N THR A 192 -0.07 9.98 10.53
CA THR A 192 0.64 10.59 11.65
C THR A 192 0.13 10.07 13.00
N GLY A 193 0.77 10.45 14.11
CA GLY A 193 0.59 9.86 15.45
C GLY A 193 1.85 9.13 15.91
N ASP A 194 1.73 8.03 16.65
CA ASP A 194 2.89 7.26 17.17
C ASP A 194 3.89 6.86 16.08
N LYS A 195 3.41 6.73 14.84
CA LYS A 195 4.22 6.59 13.64
C LYS A 195 3.77 7.59 12.60
N VAL A 196 4.74 8.19 11.92
CA VAL A 196 4.53 9.15 10.84
C VAL A 196 5.05 8.54 9.54
N GLY A 197 4.33 8.73 8.44
CA GLY A 197 4.76 8.20 7.17
C GLY A 197 3.87 8.56 5.99
N VAL A 198 4.22 7.98 4.85
CA VAL A 198 3.48 8.12 3.59
C VAL A 198 2.85 6.79 3.22
N GLY A 199 1.62 6.84 2.71
CA GLY A 199 0.91 5.66 2.23
C GLY A 199 0.42 5.84 0.81
N VAL A 200 0.49 4.78 0.01
CA VAL A 200 -0.15 4.69 -1.30
C VAL A 200 -0.88 3.36 -1.37
N PHE A 201 -2.17 3.40 -1.69
CA PHE A 201 -3.04 2.23 -1.77
C PHE A 201 -3.84 2.30 -3.06
N ALA A 202 -3.95 1.20 -3.78
CA ALA A 202 -4.66 1.15 -5.03
C ALA A 202 -5.37 -0.19 -5.19
N VAL A 203 -6.57 -0.12 -5.76
CA VAL A 203 -7.43 -1.26 -6.09
C VAL A 203 -7.63 -1.24 -7.60
N LYS A 204 -7.29 -2.35 -8.24
CA LYS A 204 -7.56 -2.62 -9.64
C LYS A 204 -8.71 -3.61 -9.77
N THR A 205 -9.77 -3.23 -10.48
CA THR A 205 -10.84 -4.13 -10.88
C THR A 205 -10.40 -4.92 -12.10
N LEU A 206 -10.47 -6.25 -12.01
CA LEU A 206 -10.23 -7.15 -13.12
C LEU A 206 -11.50 -7.12 -14.00
N GLY A 207 -11.44 -6.45 -15.15
CA GLY A 207 -12.57 -6.38 -16.06
C GLY A 207 -13.10 -7.77 -16.45
N GLY A 208 -14.42 -7.94 -16.45
CA GLY A 208 -15.12 -9.22 -16.69
C GLY A 208 -14.90 -9.88 -18.06
N ALA A 209 -14.02 -9.34 -18.90
CA ALA A 209 -13.61 -9.90 -20.18
C ALA A 209 -12.16 -10.43 -20.18
N SER A 210 -11.39 -10.28 -19.09
CA SER A 210 -10.05 -10.88 -19.02
C SER A 210 -10.17 -12.39 -18.74
N PRO A 211 -9.75 -13.29 -19.65
CA PRO A 211 -9.78 -14.73 -19.44
C PRO A 211 -8.78 -15.19 -18.36
N ILE A 212 -7.98 -14.25 -17.82
CA ILE A 212 -7.19 -14.44 -16.62
C ILE A 212 -8.11 -14.20 -15.42
N ALA A 213 -9.12 -15.06 -15.23
CA ALA A 213 -9.49 -15.38 -13.87
C ALA A 213 -8.18 -15.86 -13.22
N PRO A 214 -7.66 -15.24 -12.15
CA PRO A 214 -6.50 -15.78 -11.49
C PRO A 214 -6.85 -17.24 -11.17
N LYS A 215 -6.17 -18.18 -11.84
CA LYS A 215 -6.40 -19.63 -11.63
C LYS A 215 -6.25 -20.02 -10.16
N VAL A 216 -5.64 -19.11 -9.40
CA VAL A 216 -5.41 -19.18 -7.98
C VAL A 216 -6.03 -17.92 -7.35
N THR A 217 -7.27 -18.03 -6.88
CA THR A 217 -7.88 -17.03 -5.98
C THR A 217 -7.10 -17.04 -4.65
N LEU A 218 -7.04 -15.95 -3.88
CA LEU A 218 -6.47 -15.98 -2.52
C LEU A 218 -7.10 -17.07 -1.64
N ALA A 219 -8.36 -17.43 -1.91
CA ALA A 219 -9.04 -18.58 -1.30
C ALA A 219 -8.38 -19.94 -1.56
N SER A 220 -7.60 -20.08 -2.64
CA SER A 220 -6.77 -21.26 -2.93
C SER A 220 -5.32 -21.12 -2.46
N PHE A 221 -4.89 -19.93 -2.04
CA PHE A 221 -3.58 -19.69 -1.42
C PHE A 221 -3.63 -19.71 0.11
N GLY A 222 -4.79 -19.41 0.69
CA GLY A 222 -5.06 -19.68 2.08
C GLY A 222 -5.43 -21.15 2.25
N GLY A 223 -4.45 -22.02 2.52
CA GLY A 223 -4.79 -23.33 3.10
C GLY A 223 -5.64 -23.14 4.35
N GLU A 224 -6.36 -24.17 4.80
CA GLU A 224 -7.18 -24.10 6.03
C GLU A 224 -6.45 -23.43 7.19
N ALA A 225 -5.13 -23.63 7.31
CA ALA A 225 -4.28 -22.96 8.28
C ALA A 225 -4.26 -21.42 8.18
N SER A 226 -4.17 -20.86 6.97
CA SER A 226 -4.16 -19.41 6.76
C SER A 226 -5.55 -18.81 6.98
N VAL A 227 -6.60 -19.49 6.52
CA VAL A 227 -8.00 -19.07 6.75
C VAL A 227 -8.35 -19.13 8.24
N ASN A 228 -7.92 -20.18 8.93
CA ASN A 228 -8.09 -20.33 10.38
C ASN A 228 -7.27 -19.30 11.15
N SER A 229 -6.06 -18.96 10.69
CA SER A 229 -5.27 -17.88 11.30
C SER A 229 -5.91 -16.51 11.09
N LEU A 230 -6.52 -16.25 9.92
CA LEU A 230 -7.24 -15.00 9.65
C LEU A 230 -8.54 -14.91 10.47
N ALA A 231 -9.28 -16.01 10.61
CA ALA A 231 -10.47 -16.10 11.45
C ALA A 231 -10.14 -15.92 12.95
N ALA A 232 -9.03 -16.52 13.41
CA ALA A 232 -8.53 -16.34 14.76
C ALA A 232 -8.09 -14.89 15.03
N VAL A 233 -7.42 -14.23 14.07
CA VAL A 233 -7.03 -12.81 14.17
C VAL A 233 -8.25 -11.89 14.19
N ASN A 234 -9.31 -12.21 13.43
CA ASN A 234 -10.57 -11.45 13.43
C ASN A 234 -11.55 -11.84 14.56
N GLY A 235 -11.10 -12.65 15.53
CA GLY A 235 -11.91 -13.04 16.69
C GLY A 235 -13.21 -13.77 16.31
N ASN A 236 -13.19 -14.57 15.22
CA ASN A 236 -14.35 -15.27 14.68
C ASN A 236 -15.57 -14.38 14.35
N LYS A 237 -15.38 -13.07 14.12
CA LYS A 237 -16.48 -12.19 13.74
C LYS A 237 -16.91 -12.46 12.28
N PRO A 238 -18.22 -12.60 12.01
CA PRO A 238 -18.72 -12.79 10.64
C PRO A 238 -18.40 -11.57 9.77
N LEU A 239 -18.00 -11.82 8.52
CA LEU A 239 -17.77 -10.77 7.52
C LEU A 239 -19.08 -10.01 7.24
N PRO A 240 -19.03 -8.68 7.05
CA PRO A 240 -20.23 -7.87 6.78
C PRO A 240 -20.89 -8.28 5.45
N SER A 241 -22.22 -8.42 5.46
CA SER A 241 -23.03 -8.99 4.37
C SER A 241 -23.53 -7.97 3.34
N THR A 242 -23.16 -6.69 3.46
CA THR A 242 -23.66 -5.62 2.58
C THR A 242 -22.54 -5.04 1.72
N PRO A 243 -22.73 -4.91 0.39
CA PRO A 243 -21.78 -4.25 -0.49
C PRO A 243 -21.75 -2.75 -0.17
N GLU A 244 -20.70 -2.30 0.52
CA GLU A 244 -20.44 -0.87 0.69
C GLU A 244 -20.03 -0.24 -0.64
N VAL A 245 -20.63 0.91 -0.94
CA VAL A 245 -20.24 1.76 -2.06
C VAL A 245 -18.80 2.25 -1.82
N PHE A 246 -17.94 2.09 -2.81
CA PHE A 246 -16.57 2.62 -2.78
C PHE A 246 -16.56 4.09 -2.35
N GLY A 247 -15.95 4.39 -1.21
CA GLY A 247 -15.78 5.73 -0.67
C GLY A 247 -14.46 5.87 0.08
N VAL A 248 -13.97 7.10 0.25
CA VAL A 248 -12.83 7.37 1.14
C VAL A 248 -13.37 7.73 2.51
N LYS A 249 -12.97 6.98 3.54
CA LYS A 249 -13.21 7.38 4.94
C LYS A 249 -12.25 8.51 5.29
N THR A 250 -12.69 9.75 5.21
CA THR A 250 -11.91 10.88 5.76
C THR A 250 -12.11 10.92 7.27
N GLN A 251 -11.06 10.57 8.03
CA GLN A 251 -11.06 10.72 9.50
C GLN A 251 -10.44 12.07 9.88
N TYR A 252 -11.25 13.12 9.86
CA TYR A 252 -10.84 14.38 10.49
C TYR A 252 -11.00 14.28 12.02
N PRO A 253 -10.04 14.78 12.82
CA PRO A 253 -10.24 14.90 14.26
C PRO A 253 -11.35 15.92 14.53
N THR A 254 -12.51 15.45 14.98
CA THR A 254 -13.63 16.30 15.42
C THR A 254 -13.53 16.63 16.91
N GLY A 255 -13.99 17.82 17.31
CA GLY A 255 -14.14 18.21 18.72
C GLY A 255 -12.88 18.79 19.40
N SER A 256 -12.78 18.60 20.72
CA SER A 256 -11.81 19.24 21.64
C SER A 256 -10.33 19.07 21.27
N ARG A 257 -10.01 18.07 20.44
CA ARG A 257 -8.66 17.84 19.90
C ARG A 257 -8.26 18.91 18.90
N MET A 258 -9.17 19.42 18.07
CA MET A 258 -8.86 20.45 17.07
C MET A 258 -8.40 21.78 17.71
N ASN A 259 -8.98 22.11 18.88
CA ASN A 259 -8.60 23.29 19.66
C ASN A 259 -7.16 23.20 20.21
N ARG A 260 -6.66 22.00 20.53
CA ARG A 260 -5.27 21.82 20.99
C ARG A 260 -4.26 22.03 19.85
N ILE A 261 -4.62 21.60 18.64
CA ILE A 261 -3.78 21.77 17.43
C ILE A 261 -3.61 23.26 17.13
N GLN A 262 -4.71 24.03 17.15
CA GLN A 262 -4.65 25.48 16.95
C GLN A 262 -3.83 26.20 18.04
N GLY A 263 -3.92 25.74 19.30
CA GLY A 263 -3.11 26.25 20.39
C GLY A 263 -1.60 26.01 20.22
N ALA A 264 -1.21 24.80 19.81
CA ALA A 264 0.19 24.44 19.59
C ALA A 264 0.81 25.24 18.42
N LEU A 265 0.08 25.40 17.32
CA LEU A 265 0.54 26.18 16.16
C LEU A 265 0.71 27.67 16.48
N ARG A 266 -0.12 28.24 17.35
CA ARG A 266 0.06 29.62 17.86
C ARG A 266 1.33 29.78 18.67
N LYS A 267 1.69 28.77 19.48
CA LYS A 267 2.85 28.83 20.37
C LYS A 267 4.17 28.82 19.58
N VAL A 268 4.27 27.98 18.54
CA VAL A 268 5.45 27.94 17.65
C VAL A 268 5.64 29.25 16.89
N ARG A 269 4.55 29.92 16.49
CA ARG A 269 4.62 31.20 15.75
C ARG A 269 5.19 32.35 16.60
N HIS A 270 5.08 32.28 17.93
CA HIS A 270 5.66 33.30 18.81
C HIS A 270 7.16 33.09 19.09
N THR A 271 7.68 31.87 18.97
CA THR A 271 9.09 31.58 19.29
C THR A 271 10.05 31.88 18.13
N GLN A 272 9.56 32.34 16.99
CA GLN A 272 10.40 32.73 15.82
C GLN A 272 10.42 34.24 15.54
N LEU A 273 9.85 35.05 16.44
CA LEU A 273 9.82 36.51 16.30
C LEU A 273 10.63 37.25 17.38
N ASP A 274 11.36 36.50 18.22
CA ASP A 274 12.39 36.99 19.15
C ASP A 274 13.74 36.37 18.74
#